data_AF-K0VXC2-F1
#
_entry.id   AF-K0VXC2-F1
#
_cell.length_a   1.000
_cell.length_b   1.000
_cell.length_c   1.000
_cell.angle_alpha   90.00
_cell.angle_beta   90.00
_cell.angle_gamma   90.00
#
_symmetry.space_group_name_H-M   'P 1'
#
loop_
_entity.id
_entity.type
_entity.pdbx_description
1 polymer ?
#
loop_
_entity_poly.entity_id
_entity_poly.type
_entity_poly.pdbx_seq_one_letter_code
_entity_poly.pdbx_strand_id
1 'polypeptide(L)'
;ALGIDRAHLEAWIDEAGLDTVLNRAGTTFRKLPDADRENLTREKAIALMLDQPSMIKRPVLETKGKLLIGFKPEMYSEKFER
;
A
#
# COMPACT_ATOMS: atom_id res chain seq x y z
N ALA A 1 -2.51 -4.90 17.92
CA ALA A 1 -2.51 -4.30 16.58
C ALA A 1 -2.86 -5.41 15.60
N LEU A 2 -3.98 -5.30 14.88
CA LEU A 2 -4.28 -6.23 13.79
C LEU A 2 -3.22 -6.00 12.70
N GLY A 3 -2.23 -6.88 12.67
CA GLY A 3 -1.17 -6.85 11.66
C GLY A 3 -1.79 -7.12 10.30
N ILE A 4 -1.30 -6.41 9.28
CA ILE A 4 -1.66 -6.70 7.90
C ILE A 4 -1.12 -8.10 7.55
N ASP A 5 -1.92 -8.94 6.90
CA ASP A 5 -1.49 -10.25 6.42
C ASP A 5 -1.18 -10.22 4.92
N ARG A 6 -0.58 -11.31 4.45
CA ARG A 6 -0.18 -11.47 3.05
C ARG A 6 -1.40 -11.44 2.11
N ALA A 7 -2.50 -12.05 2.51
CA ALA A 7 -3.68 -12.18 1.66
C ALA A 7 -4.31 -10.81 1.37
N HIS A 8 -4.37 -9.93 2.36
CA HIS A 8 -4.83 -8.55 2.17
C HIS A 8 -3.89 -7.79 1.22
N LEU A 9 -2.57 -7.89 1.40
CA LEU A 9 -1.62 -7.22 0.51
C LEU A 9 -1.72 -7.72 -0.94
N GLU A 10 -1.88 -9.02 -1.13
CA GLU A 10 -2.07 -9.60 -2.47
C GLU A 10 -3.36 -9.08 -3.10
N ALA A 11 -4.48 -9.13 -2.38
CA ALA A 11 -5.76 -8.59 -2.85
C ALA A 11 -5.68 -7.10 -3.20
N TRP A 12 -5.01 -6.30 -2.36
CA TRP A 12 -4.84 -4.86 -2.61
C TRP A 12 -3.97 -4.58 -3.83
N ILE A 13 -2.90 -5.36 -4.02
CA ILE A 13 -2.04 -5.22 -5.19
C ILE A 13 -2.79 -5.66 -6.46
N ASP A 14 -3.63 -6.69 -6.38
CA ASP A 14 -4.46 -7.14 -7.51
C ASP A 14 -5.51 -6.11 -7.90
N GLU A 15 -6.15 -5.45 -6.93
CA GLU A 15 -7.21 -4.46 -7.20
C GLU A 15 -6.64 -3.09 -7.60
N ALA A 16 -5.62 -2.59 -6.89
CA ALA A 16 -5.15 -1.21 -7.03
C ALA A 16 -3.76 -1.07 -7.66
N GLY A 17 -3.03 -2.17 -7.82
CA GLY A 17 -1.65 -2.18 -8.32
C GLY A 17 -0.61 -1.89 -7.25
N LEU A 18 0.60 -2.45 -7.44
CA LEU A 18 1.70 -2.36 -6.47
C LEU A 18 2.09 -0.91 -6.13
N ASP A 19 2.14 -0.02 -7.13
CA ASP A 19 2.53 1.38 -6.92
C ASP A 19 1.49 2.17 -6.10
N THR A 20 0.24 1.73 -6.10
CA THR A 20 -0.81 2.32 -5.28
C THR A 20 -0.70 1.86 -3.84
N VAL A 21 -0.41 0.58 -3.60
CA VAL A 21 -0.26 0.01 -2.25
C VAL A 21 1.04 0.47 -1.59
N LEU A 22 2.15 0.43 -2.32
CA LEU A 22 3.49 0.69 -1.80
C LEU A 22 3.81 2.19 -1.75
N ASN A 23 4.25 2.64 -0.58
CA ASN A 23 4.74 4.00 -0.35
C ASN A 23 6.22 4.15 -0.75
N ARG A 24 6.49 4.22 -2.06
CA ARG A 24 7.83 4.48 -2.59
C ARG A 24 8.42 5.82 -2.19
N ALA A 25 7.57 6.80 -1.84
CA ALA A 25 8.01 8.11 -1.37
C ALA A 25 8.38 8.13 0.13
N GLY A 26 7.97 7.11 0.88
CA GLY A 26 8.18 6.99 2.32
C GLY A 26 9.64 6.80 2.69
N THR A 27 10.02 7.29 3.87
CA THR A 27 11.39 7.15 4.39
C THR A 27 11.78 5.68 4.60
N THR A 28 10.84 4.83 5.00
CA THR A 28 11.06 3.39 5.17
C THR A 28 11.51 2.73 3.87
N PHE A 29 10.85 3.02 2.74
CA PHE A 29 11.25 2.51 1.43
C PHE A 29 12.58 3.10 0.96
N ARG A 30 12.79 4.41 1.18
CA ARG A 30 14.04 5.09 0.78
C ARG A 30 15.27 4.61 1.54
N LYS A 31 15.10 4.10 2.77
CA LYS A 31 16.17 3.51 3.59
C LYS A 31 16.56 2.09 3.18
N LEU A 32 15.82 1.47 2.25
CA LEU A 32 16.19 0.16 1.74
C LEU A 32 17.53 0.23 0.98
N PRO A 33 18.35 -0.84 1.05
CA PRO A 33 19.50 -1.00 0.19
C PRO A 33 19.11 -0.86 -1.29
N ASP A 34 20.00 -0.32 -2.12
CA ASP A 34 19.70 -0.12 -3.55
C ASP A 34 19.36 -1.45 -4.27
N ALA A 35 20.03 -2.54 -3.90
CA ALA A 35 19.72 -3.89 -4.39
C ALA A 35 18.28 -4.33 -4.10
N ASP A 36 17.66 -3.81 -3.02
CA ASP A 36 16.27 -4.09 -2.67
C ASP A 36 15.28 -3.22 -3.41
N ARG A 37 15.71 -2.04 -3.86
CA ARG A 37 14.90 -1.10 -4.64
C ARG A 37 14.90 -1.39 -6.13
N GLU A 38 16.03 -1.79 -6.70
CA GLU A 38 16.21 -1.95 -8.15
C GLU A 38 15.54 -3.23 -8.68
N ASN A 39 15.59 -4.32 -7.92
CA ASN A 39 14.98 -5.61 -8.28
C ASN A 39 13.70 -5.87 -7.49
N LEU A 40 12.84 -4.84 -7.39
CA LEU A 40 11.61 -4.93 -6.61
C LEU A 40 10.54 -5.72 -7.36
N THR A 41 10.38 -7.00 -6.99
CA THR A 41 9.28 -7.85 -7.45
C THR A 41 8.05 -7.71 -6.56
N ARG A 42 6.89 -8.18 -7.03
CA ARG A 42 5.65 -8.24 -6.24
C ARG A 42 5.86 -9.01 -4.93
N GLU A 43 6.41 -10.22 -5.00
CA GLU A 43 6.67 -11.05 -3.82
C GLU A 43 7.60 -10.37 -2.82
N LYS A 44 8.68 -9.75 -3.32
CA LYS A 44 9.62 -9.01 -2.50
C LYS A 44 8.96 -7.81 -1.82
N ALA A 45 8.15 -7.06 -2.55
CA ALA A 45 7.41 -5.93 -1.99
C ALA A 45 6.41 -6.37 -0.91
N ILE A 46 5.71 -7.50 -1.10
CA ILE A 46 4.81 -8.07 -0.08
C ILE A 46 5.61 -8.43 1.17
N ALA A 47 6.73 -9.13 1.03
CA ALA A 47 7.59 -9.50 2.16
C ALA A 47 8.07 -8.25 2.92
N LEU A 48 8.51 -7.21 2.21
CA LEU A 48 8.94 -5.95 2.81
C LEU A 48 7.79 -5.21 3.52
N MET A 49 6.57 -5.25 2.98
CA MET A 49 5.40 -4.62 3.61
C MET A 49 4.90 -5.39 4.83
N LEU A 50 5.06 -6.72 4.87
CA LEU A 50 4.77 -7.54 6.04
C LEU A 50 5.78 -7.29 7.16
N ASP A 51 7.07 -7.21 6.82
CA ASP A 51 8.14 -6.88 7.76
C ASP A 51 8.01 -5.45 8.30
N GLN A 52 7.72 -4.51 7.40
CA GLN A 52 7.64 -3.08 7.69
C GLN A 52 6.33 -2.47 7.16
N PRO A 53 5.21 -2.59 7.91
CA PRO A 53 3.89 -2.10 7.49
C PRO A 53 3.78 -0.58 7.30
N SER A 54 4.81 0.20 7.68
CA SER A 54 4.89 1.63 7.37
C SER A 54 5.17 1.92 5.89
N MET A 55 5.62 0.91 5.13
CA MET A 55 5.77 1.00 3.67
C MET A 55 4.43 0.95 2.93
N ILE A 56 3.31 0.65 3.60
CA ILE A 56 1.98 0.64 2.98
C ILE A 56 1.45 2.08 2.99
N LYS A 57 0.95 2.59 1.85
CA LYS A 57 0.31 3.91 1.80
C LYS A 57 -0.92 3.93 2.71
N ARG A 58 -1.08 5.02 3.47
CA ARG A 58 -2.20 5.22 4.39
C ARG A 58 -2.89 6.55 4.10
N PRO A 59 -4.19 6.71 4.41
CA PRO A 59 -5.12 5.69 4.93
C PRO A 59 -5.43 4.56 3.93
N VAL A 60 -5.81 3.39 4.42
CA VAL A 60 -6.42 2.31 3.61
C VAL A 60 -7.84 2.16 4.08
N LEU A 61 -8.80 2.23 3.15
CA LEU A 61 -10.21 2.12 3.43
C LEU A 61 -10.85 1.11 2.47
N GLU A 62 -11.39 0.05 3.04
CA GLU A 62 -12.20 -0.94 2.34
C GLU A 62 -13.66 -0.66 2.65
N THR A 63 -14.47 -0.31 1.65
CA THR A 63 -15.90 -0.04 1.86
C THR A 63 -16.74 -0.42 0.66
N LYS A 64 -17.82 -1.18 0.91
CA LYS A 64 -18.82 -1.58 -0.10
C LYS A 64 -18.19 -2.15 -1.39
N GLY A 65 -17.16 -2.99 -1.25
CA GLY A 65 -16.45 -3.59 -2.39
C GLY A 65 -15.55 -2.63 -3.18
N LYS A 66 -15.15 -1.50 -2.60
CA LYS A 66 -14.18 -0.56 -3.17
C LYS A 66 -13.00 -0.40 -2.22
N LEU A 67 -11.80 -0.56 -2.75
CA LEU A 67 -10.54 -0.25 -2.06
C LEU A 67 -10.10 1.19 -2.35
N LEU A 68 -9.83 1.95 -1.29
CA LEU A 68 -9.21 3.28 -1.38
C LEU A 68 -7.90 3.26 -0.59
N ILE A 69 -6.80 3.56 -1.28
CA ILE A 69 -5.47 3.60 -0.66
C ILE A 69 -4.85 4.98 -0.88
N GLY A 70 -4.38 5.57 0.22
CA GLY A 70 -3.88 6.93 0.27
C GLY A 70 -5.00 7.97 0.37
N PHE A 71 -4.61 9.21 0.60
CA PHE A 71 -5.52 10.35 0.63
C PHE A 71 -5.39 11.14 -0.67
N LYS A 72 -6.45 11.12 -1.48
CA LYS A 72 -6.63 12.04 -2.60
C LYS A 72 -7.87 12.88 -2.32
N PRO A 73 -7.75 14.22 -2.15
CA PRO A 73 -8.88 15.08 -1.80
C PRO A 73 -10.07 14.91 -2.74
N GLU A 74 -9.81 14.80 -4.04
CA GLU A 74 -10.80 14.59 -5.10
C GLU A 74 -11.61 13.30 -4.89
N MET A 75 -10.94 12.18 -4.54
CA MET A 75 -11.63 10.90 -4.30
C MET A 75 -12.38 10.87 -2.96
N TYR A 76 -11.94 11.66 -1.98
CA TYR A 76 -12.62 11.77 -0.69
C TYR A 76 -13.85 12.67 -0.79
N SER A 77 -13.80 13.78 -1.54
CA SER A 77 -14.95 14.65 -1.80
C SER A 77 -16.09 13.89 -2.50
N GLU A 78 -15.80 13.10 -3.55
CA GLU A 78 -16.83 12.29 -4.23
C GLU A 78 -17.47 11.20 -3.32
N LYS A 79 -16.75 10.73 -2.29
CA LYS A 79 -17.18 9.64 -1.40
C LYS A 79 -17.82 10.10 -0.09
N PHE A 80 -17.49 11.30 0.38
CA PHE A 80 -17.89 11.83 1.68
C PHE A 80 -18.67 13.15 1.61
N GLU A 81 -18.86 13.74 0.42
CA GLU A 81 -19.83 14.82 0.29
C GLU A 81 -21.24 14.32 0.59
N ARG A 82 -21.88 15.04 1.51
CA ARG A 82 -23.20 14.79 2.06
C ARG A 82 -24.05 16.02 1.81
#